data_AF-A0A961MM28-F1
#
_entry.id   AF-A0A961MM28-F1
#
_cell.length_a   1.000
_cell.length_b   1.000
_cell.length_c   1.000
_cell.angle_alpha   90.00
_cell.angle_beta   90.00
_cell.angle_gamma   90.00
#
_symmetry.space_group_name_H-M   'P 1'
#
loop_
_entity.id
_entity.type
_entity.pdbx_description
1 polymer ?
#
loop_
_entity_poly.entity_id
_entity_poly.type
_entity_poly.pdbx_seq_one_letter_code
_entity_poly.pdbx_strand_id
1 'polypeptide(L)'
;VVHLRPEETVAKAFREKVDMLHEAQAAYVALRDKPARTRDGVTLALHMNAGLIADLPSLPKCGAIGVGLFRTELQFLVRSTVPRRA
;
A
#
# COMPACT_ATOMS: atom_id res chain seq x y z
N VAL A 1 -7.73 -6.61 16.82
CA VAL A 1 -8.87 -6.96 17.71
C VAL A 1 -10.09 -6.25 17.17
N VAL A 2 -11.21 -6.95 17.03
CA VAL A 2 -12.48 -6.39 16.56
C VAL A 2 -13.47 -6.46 17.70
N HIS A 3 -14.09 -5.33 18.05
CA HIS A 3 -15.14 -5.27 19.08
C HIS A 3 -16.49 -5.09 18.40
N LEU A 4 -17.44 -5.98 18.71
CA LEU A 4 -18.82 -5.85 18.23
C LEU A 4 -19.64 -5.14 19.31
N ARG A 5 -20.28 -4.02 18.95
CA ARG A 5 -21.02 -3.15 19.89
C ARG A 5 -20.16 -2.73 21.10
N PRO A 6 -19.00 -2.07 20.86
CA PRO A 6 -18.13 -1.65 21.95
C PRO A 6 -18.84 -0.64 22.85
N GLU A 7 -18.47 -0.66 24.13
CA GLU A 7 -18.77 0.44 25.03
C GLU A 7 -18.13 1.75 24.54
N GLU A 8 -18.72 2.89 24.92
CA GLU A 8 -18.28 4.21 24.42
C GLU A 8 -16.81 4.50 24.75
N THR A 9 -16.33 4.01 25.89
CA THR A 9 -14.93 4.14 26.33
C THR A 9 -13.97 3.44 25.36
N VAL A 10 -14.32 2.23 24.93
CA VAL A 10 -13.54 1.44 23.96
C VAL A 10 -13.60 2.10 22.58
N ALA A 11 -14.78 2.56 22.16
CA ALA A 11 -14.95 3.25 20.88
C ALA A 11 -14.11 4.54 20.83
N LYS A 12 -14.10 5.32 21.92
CA LYS A 12 -13.30 6.55 22.03
C LYS A 12 -11.80 6.26 21.93
N ALA A 13 -11.30 5.28 22.68
CA ALA A 13 -9.88 4.91 22.65
C ALA A 13 -9.42 4.46 21.25
N PHE A 14 -10.27 3.75 20.51
CA PHE A 14 -9.97 3.37 19.12
C PHE A 14 -9.94 4.58 18.17
N ARG A 15 -10.83 5.56 18.34
CA ARG A 15 -10.82 6.80 17.54
C ARG A 15 -9.54 7.60 17.79
N GLU A 16 -9.17 7.81 19.05
CA GLU A 16 -7.92 8.47 19.42
C GLU A 16 -6.70 7.76 18.81
N LYS A 17 -6.71 6.42 18.80
CA LYS A 17 -5.67 5.63 18.13
C LYS A 17 -5.63 5.84 16.62
N VAL A 18 -6.78 5.91 15.96
CA VAL A 18 -6.88 6.18 14.52
C VAL A 18 -6.31 7.56 14.20
N ASP A 19 -6.63 8.57 15.01
CA ASP A 19 -6.12 9.93 14.82
C ASP A 19 -4.59 9.99 14.94
N MET A 20 -4.02 9.35 15.98
CA MET A 20 -2.56 9.22 16.12
C MET A 20 -1.91 8.51 14.93
N LEU A 21 -2.55 7.47 14.39
CA LEU A 21 -2.06 6.77 13.20
C LEU A 21 -2.14 7.66 11.95
N HIS A 22 -3.18 8.46 11.80
CA HIS A 22 -3.31 9.41 10.69
C HIS A 22 -2.22 10.50 10.75
N GLU A 23 -1.92 11.04 11.93
CA GLU A 23 -0.83 12.00 12.12
C GLU A 23 0.53 11.38 11.74
N ALA A 24 0.80 10.15 12.20
CA ALA A 24 2.00 9.42 11.81
C ALA A 24 2.06 9.15 10.29
N GLN A 25 0.91 8.85 9.67
CA GLN A 25 0.80 8.63 8.23
C GLN A 25 1.15 9.89 7.43
N ALA A 26 0.83 11.08 7.94
CA ALA A 26 1.12 12.35 7.28
C ALA A 26 2.64 12.56 7.07
N ALA A 27 3.47 12.08 7.99
CA ALA A 27 4.93 12.12 7.83
C ALA A 27 5.40 11.30 6.62
N TYR A 28 4.76 10.18 6.32
CA TYR A 28 5.09 9.35 5.15
C TYR A 28 4.65 9.98 3.83
N VAL A 29 3.55 10.74 3.83
CA VAL A 29 3.10 11.48 2.64
C VAL A 29 4.18 12.45 2.17
N ALA A 30 4.87 13.12 3.11
CA ALA A 30 5.96 14.03 2.81
C ALA A 30 7.22 13.35 2.23
N LEU A 31 7.32 12.02 2.30
CA LEU A 31 8.43 11.24 1.73
C LEU A 31 8.15 10.78 0.29
N ARG A 32 6.90 10.78 -0.16
CA ARG A 32 6.46 10.19 -1.44
C ARG A 32 7.30 10.66 -2.63
N ASP A 33 7.57 11.96 -2.71
CA ASP A 33 8.24 12.58 -3.86
C ASP A 33 9.75 12.75 -3.64
N LYS A 34 10.28 12.26 -2.51
CA LYS A 34 11.72 12.35 -2.18
C LYS A 34 12.47 11.15 -2.74
N PRO A 35 13.72 11.32 -3.19
CA PRO A 35 14.54 10.20 -3.61
C PRO A 35 14.84 9.28 -2.41
N ALA A 36 14.77 7.97 -2.63
CA ALA A 36 15.19 6.96 -1.66
C ALA A 36 16.72 6.90 -1.59
N ARG A 37 17.32 7.87 -0.88
CA ARG A 37 18.78 8.00 -0.75
C ARG A 37 19.23 7.76 0.68
N THR A 38 20.25 6.93 0.85
CA THR A 38 20.90 6.68 2.15
C THR A 38 21.74 7.89 2.58
N ARG A 39 22.17 7.92 3.85
CA ARG A 39 22.95 9.03 4.42
C ARG A 39 24.34 9.19 3.79
N ASP A 40 24.90 8.11 3.28
CA ASP A 40 26.17 8.05 2.53
C ASP A 40 25.98 8.25 1.01
N GLY A 41 24.74 8.42 0.55
CA GLY A 41 24.44 8.88 -0.80
C GLY A 41 24.14 7.80 -1.84
N VAL A 42 23.92 6.56 -1.43
CA VAL A 42 23.46 5.50 -2.33
C VAL A 42 21.96 5.69 -2.58
N THR A 43 21.56 5.75 -3.86
CA THR A 43 20.15 5.82 -4.25
C THR A 43 19.61 4.43 -4.54
N LEU A 44 18.50 4.09 -3.92
CA LEU A 44 17.81 2.81 -4.06
C LEU A 44 16.59 2.96 -4.96
N ALA A 45 16.37 1.98 -5.82
CA ALA A 45 15.19 1.92 -6.68
C ALA A 45 14.04 1.23 -5.95
N LEU A 46 13.05 2.02 -5.51
CA LEU A 46 11.85 1.50 -4.86
C LEU A 46 10.75 1.23 -5.88
N HIS A 47 10.42 -0.04 -6.05
CA HIS A 47 9.36 -0.49 -6.95
C HIS A 47 8.19 -1.06 -6.15
N MET A 48 6.99 -0.99 -6.72
CA MET A 48 5.82 -1.66 -6.15
C MET A 48 5.73 -3.10 -6.64
N ASN A 49 5.16 -3.95 -5.78
CA ASN A 49 4.65 -5.25 -6.20
C ASN A 49 3.18 -5.07 -6.58
N ALA A 50 2.78 -5.58 -7.74
CA ALA A 50 1.41 -5.58 -8.22
C ALA A 50 0.99 -7.02 -8.56
N GLY A 51 -0.30 -7.31 -8.56
CA GLY A 51 -0.81 -8.62 -8.99
C GLY A 51 -2.08 -8.54 -9.84
N LEU A 52 -2.77 -7.41 -9.81
CA LEU A 52 -3.89 -7.10 -10.69
C LEU A 52 -3.64 -5.76 -11.39
N ILE A 53 -4.24 -5.58 -12.56
CA ILE A 53 -4.22 -4.28 -13.26
C ILE A 53 -4.83 -3.18 -12.38
N ALA A 54 -5.79 -3.54 -11.52
CA ALA A 54 -6.42 -2.65 -10.55
C ALA A 54 -5.45 -2.07 -9.50
N ASP A 55 -4.24 -2.62 -9.35
CA ASP A 55 -3.22 -2.09 -8.45
C ASP A 55 -2.48 -0.89 -9.06
N LEU A 56 -2.40 -0.80 -10.40
CA LEU A 56 -1.60 0.23 -11.10
C LEU A 56 -2.02 1.67 -10.82
N PRO A 57 -3.32 2.02 -10.66
CA PRO A 57 -3.73 3.38 -10.27
C PRO A 57 -3.17 3.85 -8.91
N SER A 58 -2.66 2.94 -8.08
CA SER A 58 -2.02 3.29 -6.80
C SER A 58 -0.53 3.67 -6.93
N LEU A 59 0.10 3.36 -8.07
CA LEU A 59 1.53 3.59 -8.31
C LEU A 59 1.97 5.05 -8.08
N PRO A 60 1.23 6.08 -8.56
CA PRO A 60 1.59 7.47 -8.29
C PRO A 60 1.45 7.85 -6.80
N LYS A 61 0.57 7.17 -6.05
CA LYS A 61 0.31 7.48 -4.63
C LYS A 61 1.40 6.92 -3.72
N CYS A 62 2.03 5.81 -4.08
CA CYS A 62 3.06 5.18 -3.27
C CYS A 62 4.48 5.73 -3.51
N GLY A 63 4.69 6.56 -4.54
CA GLY A 63 6.01 7.10 -4.87
C GLY A 63 6.97 6.05 -5.45
N ALA A 64 6.45 4.91 -5.89
CA ALA A 64 7.24 3.89 -6.56
C ALA A 64 7.63 4.35 -7.96
N ILE A 65 8.86 4.03 -8.40
CA ILE A 65 9.34 4.41 -9.73
C ILE A 65 8.87 3.46 -10.83
N GLY A 66 8.21 2.36 -10.45
CA GLY A 66 7.71 1.34 -11.36
C GLY A 66 7.21 0.09 -10.64
N VAL A 67 6.91 -0.96 -11.40
CA VAL A 67 6.54 -2.28 -10.88
C VAL A 67 7.75 -3.21 -10.95
N GLY A 68 8.18 -3.73 -9.80
CA GLY A 68 9.33 -4.63 -9.69
C GLY A 68 8.93 -6.09 -9.77
N LEU A 69 7.70 -6.39 -9.37
CA LEU A 69 7.11 -7.73 -9.45
C LEU A 69 5.64 -7.61 -9.84
N PHE A 70 5.28 -8.20 -10.98
CA PHE A 70 3.89 -8.36 -11.38
C PHE A 70 3.47 -9.83 -11.25
N ARG A 71 2.65 -10.14 -10.25
CA ARG A 71 2.18 -11.50 -9.94
C ARG A 71 1.09 -11.92 -10.91
N THR A 72 1.46 -12.72 -11.91
CA THR A 72 0.51 -13.18 -12.93
C THR A 72 -0.46 -14.23 -12.42
N GLU A 73 -0.14 -14.95 -11.33
CA GLU A 73 -0.95 -16.06 -10.81
C GLU A 73 -2.35 -15.60 -10.39
N LEU A 74 -2.49 -14.36 -9.91
CA LEU A 74 -3.79 -13.83 -9.49
C LEU A 74 -4.78 -13.73 -10.66
N GLN A 75 -4.32 -13.50 -11.89
CA GLN A 75 -5.18 -13.49 -13.08
C GLN A 75 -5.77 -14.88 -13.37
N PHE A 76 -5.09 -15.95 -12.96
CA PHE A 76 -5.55 -17.33 -13.13
C PHE A 76 -6.50 -17.75 -11.99
N LEU A 77 -6.29 -17.26 -10.77
CA LEU A 77 -7.14 -17.59 -9.61
C LEU A 77 -8.52 -16.92 -9.65
N VAL A 78 -8.63 -15.75 -10.26
CA VAL A 78 -9.89 -14.99 -10.32
C VAL A 78 -10.82 -15.49 -11.43
N ARG A 79 -10.34 -16.34 -12.34
CA ARG A 79 -11.13 -16.85 -13.48
C ARG A 79 -11.46 -18.33 -13.31
N SER A 80 -12.68 -18.71 -13.69
CA SER A 80 -13.12 -20.12 -13.79
C SER A 80 -12.50 -20.86 -14.98
N THR A 81 -11.87 -20.15 -15.91
CA THR A 81 -11.22 -20.72 -17.10
C THR A 81 -9.85 -20.09 -17.33
N VAL A 82 -8.89 -20.92 -17.78
CA VAL A 82 -7.52 -20.47 -18.10
C VAL A 82 -7.55 -19.32 -19.14
N PRO A 83 -6.87 -18.19 -18.87
CA PRO A 83 -6.73 -17.09 -19.83
C PRO A 83 -6.08 -17.58 -21.14
N ARG A 84 -6.68 -17.27 -22.28
CA ARG A 84 -6.09 -17.54 -23.60
C ARG A 84 -5.23 -16.36 -24.03
N ARG A 85 -4.16 -16.63 -24.79
CA ARG A 85 -3.42 -15.57 -25.50
C ARG A 85 -4.34 -14.95 -26.56
N ALA A 86 -4.37 -13.62 -26.63
CA ALA A 86 -5.00 -12.90 -27.72
C ALA A 86 -4.20 -13.09 -29.02
#